data_AF-A0A432KA58-F1
#
_entry.id   AF-A0A432KA58-F1
#
_cell.length_a   1.000
_cell.length_b   1.000
_cell.length_c   1.000
_cell.angle_alpha   90.00
_cell.angle_beta   90.00
_cell.angle_gamma   90.00
#
_symmetry.space_group_name_H-M   'P 1'
#
loop_
_entity.id
_entity.type
_entity.pdbx_description
1 polymer ?
#
loop_
_entity_poly.entity_id
_entity_poly.type
_entity_poly.pdbx_seq_one_letter_code
_entity_poly.pdbx_strand_id
1 'polypeptide(L)'
;YNHLPSSEIESLIKRAKRIVCRSGYSSVMDFAALHKRVLFIPTKGQTEQEYLARYLSKTGRALSTTEDKNDLMVKLNRLGIMRPLVLENNRLEFLVNQALKKLK
;
A
#
# COMPACT_ATOMS: atom_id res chain seq x y z
N TYR A 1 16.57 1.67 -20.00
CA TYR A 1 15.59 2.08 -18.97
C TYR A 1 14.20 1.99 -19.58
N ASN A 2 13.42 0.96 -19.20
CA ASN A 2 12.07 0.72 -19.73
C ASN A 2 11.04 1.06 -18.64
N HIS A 3 10.78 2.35 -18.45
CA HIS A 3 9.68 2.81 -17.61
C HIS A 3 8.76 3.70 -18.44
N LEU A 4 7.47 3.62 -18.16
CA LEU A 4 6.50 4.52 -18.75
C LEU A 4 6.66 5.92 -18.14
N PRO A 5 6.30 6.99 -18.87
CA PRO A 5 6.17 8.32 -18.29
C PRO A 5 5.22 8.33 -17.10
N SER A 6 5.47 9.21 -16.12
CA SER A 6 4.70 9.26 -14.88
C SER A 6 3.18 9.44 -15.11
N SER A 7 2.80 10.24 -16.10
CA SER A 7 1.40 10.47 -16.47
C SER A 7 0.70 9.20 -16.98
N GLU A 8 1.41 8.35 -17.71
CA GLU A 8 0.88 7.08 -18.22
C GLU A 8 0.73 6.05 -17.09
N ILE A 9 1.72 5.97 -16.20
CA ILE A 9 1.66 5.13 -14.99
C ILE A 9 0.47 5.54 -14.13
N GLU A 10 0.30 6.83 -13.89
CA GLU A 10 -0.82 7.36 -13.10
C GLU A 10 -2.16 6.97 -13.72
N SER A 11 -2.32 7.12 -15.05
CA SER A 11 -3.52 6.71 -15.78
C SER A 11 -3.80 5.21 -15.67
N LEU A 12 -2.76 4.37 -15.73
CA LEU A 12 -2.89 2.92 -15.53
C LEU A 12 -3.30 2.58 -14.10
N ILE A 13 -2.66 3.17 -13.09
CA ILE A 13 -2.99 2.96 -11.67
C ILE A 13 -4.44 3.38 -11.41
N LYS A 14 -4.87 4.54 -11.91
CA LYS A 14 -6.25 5.03 -11.74
C LYS A 14 -7.28 4.05 -12.30
N ARG A 15 -7.03 3.45 -13.47
CA ARG A 15 -7.92 2.46 -14.10
C ARG A 15 -7.84 1.07 -13.47
N ALA A 16 -6.72 0.74 -12.83
CA ALA A 16 -6.53 -0.55 -12.19
C ALA A 16 -7.52 -0.76 -11.03
N LYS A 17 -8.23 -1.89 -11.06
CA LYS A 17 -9.12 -2.33 -9.97
C LYS A 17 -8.34 -2.96 -8.80
N ARG A 18 -7.18 -3.54 -9.11
CA ARG A 18 -6.31 -4.32 -8.23
C ARG A 18 -4.86 -4.10 -8.67
N ILE A 19 -3.94 -4.05 -7.72
CA ILE A 19 -2.52 -3.82 -7.96
C ILE A 19 -1.71 -4.92 -7.29
N VAL A 20 -0.68 -5.38 -7.98
CA VAL A 20 0.33 -6.31 -7.46
C VAL A 20 1.69 -5.65 -7.64
N CYS A 21 2.46 -5.48 -6.57
CA CYS A 21 3.73 -4.76 -6.63
C CYS A 21 4.63 -5.07 -5.42
N ARG A 22 5.86 -4.55 -5.44
CA ARG A 22 6.73 -4.47 -4.26
C ARG A 22 6.16 -3.46 -3.25
N SER A 23 6.44 -3.62 -1.96
CA SER A 23 5.97 -2.76 -0.87
C SER A 23 6.89 -1.55 -0.62
N GLY A 24 7.24 -0.83 -1.69
CA GLY A 24 7.96 0.44 -1.57
C GLY A 24 7.10 1.52 -0.92
N TYR A 25 7.72 2.41 -0.12
CA TYR A 25 7.02 3.46 0.62
C TYR A 25 6.17 4.37 -0.28
N SER A 26 6.73 4.90 -1.37
CA SER A 26 5.99 5.76 -2.30
C SER A 26 4.80 5.03 -2.92
N SER A 27 4.99 3.76 -3.32
CA SER A 27 3.91 2.93 -3.85
C SER A 27 2.78 2.74 -2.85
N VAL A 28 3.12 2.45 -1.58
CA VAL A 28 2.13 2.34 -0.50
C VAL A 28 1.33 3.64 -0.37
N MET A 29 1.99 4.79 -0.42
CA MET A 29 1.33 6.10 -0.30
C MET A 29 0.43 6.41 -1.49
N ASP A 30 0.91 6.22 -2.72
CA ASP A 30 0.13 6.45 -3.94
C ASP A 30 -1.14 5.59 -3.95
N PHE A 31 -1.01 4.32 -3.59
CA PHE A 31 -2.14 3.39 -3.58
C PHE A 31 -3.13 3.64 -2.44
N ALA A 32 -2.66 4.16 -1.30
CA ALA A 32 -3.53 4.61 -0.23
C ALA A 32 -4.34 5.84 -0.66
N ALA A 33 -3.67 6.84 -1.24
CA ALA A 33 -4.34 8.05 -1.74
C ALA A 33 -5.37 7.73 -2.83
N LEU A 34 -5.04 6.79 -3.73
CA LEU A 34 -5.91 6.36 -4.82
C LEU A 34 -6.89 5.24 -4.45
N HIS A 35 -6.98 4.88 -3.17
CA HIS A 35 -7.90 3.87 -2.65
C HIS A 35 -7.85 2.57 -3.47
N LYS A 36 -6.65 2.00 -3.60
CA LYS A 36 -6.42 0.78 -4.40
C LYS A 36 -6.40 -0.46 -3.52
N ARG A 37 -6.87 -1.58 -4.07
CA ARG A 37 -6.70 -2.90 -3.47
C ARG A 37 -5.35 -3.45 -3.90
N VAL A 38 -4.46 -3.71 -2.94
CA VAL A 38 -3.07 -4.06 -3.23
C VAL A 38 -2.67 -5.40 -2.63
N LEU A 39 -1.95 -6.19 -3.42
CA LEU A 39 -1.18 -7.34 -2.98
C LEU A 39 0.31 -7.01 -3.07
N PHE A 40 0.98 -6.96 -1.93
CA PHE A 40 2.41 -6.71 -1.86
C PHE A 40 3.23 -8.00 -1.92
N ILE A 41 4.35 -7.94 -2.64
CA ILE A 41 5.39 -8.97 -2.68
C ILE A 41 6.70 -8.29 -2.27
N PRO A 42 7.06 -8.19 -0.99
CA PRO A 42 8.26 -7.47 -0.57
C PRO A 42 9.53 -8.08 -1.18
N THR A 43 10.55 -7.27 -1.43
CA THR A 43 11.88 -7.78 -1.82
C THR A 43 12.53 -8.49 -0.63
N LYS A 44 12.92 -9.76 -0.80
CA LYS A 44 13.60 -10.54 0.25
C LYS A 44 14.88 -9.83 0.72
N GLY A 45 15.03 -9.66 2.02
CA GLY A 45 16.19 -9.00 2.63
C GLY A 45 16.10 -7.46 2.63
N GLN A 46 15.04 -6.86 2.10
CA GLN A 46 14.73 -5.44 2.30
C GLN A 46 13.81 -5.28 3.51
N THR A 47 14.41 -5.11 4.69
CA THR A 47 13.72 -5.10 5.98
C THR A 47 12.53 -4.14 6.03
N GLU A 48 12.66 -2.95 5.45
CA GLU A 48 11.57 -1.96 5.41
C GLU A 48 10.36 -2.47 4.61
N GLN A 49 10.61 -3.00 3.42
CA GLN A 49 9.55 -3.53 2.55
C GLN A 49 8.84 -4.71 3.22
N GLU A 50 9.60 -5.63 3.81
CA GLU A 50 9.06 -6.78 4.53
C GLU A 50 8.22 -6.35 5.74
N TYR A 51 8.70 -5.35 6.50
CA TYR A 51 7.97 -4.77 7.62
C TYR A 51 6.65 -4.14 7.18
N LEU A 52 6.68 -3.27 6.17
CA LEU A 52 5.48 -2.58 5.67
C LEU A 52 4.44 -3.56 5.15
N ALA A 53 4.85 -4.54 4.34
CA ALA A 53 3.94 -5.53 3.79
C ALA A 53 3.29 -6.37 4.89
N ARG A 54 4.08 -6.80 5.89
CA ARG A 54 3.58 -7.54 7.05
C ARG A 54 2.64 -6.68 7.91
N TYR A 55 2.98 -5.42 8.17
CA TYR A 55 2.17 -4.51 8.98
C TYR A 55 0.81 -4.23 8.32
N LEU A 56 0.80 -3.89 7.03
CA LEU A 56 -0.43 -3.61 6.28
C LEU A 56 -1.30 -4.87 6.15
N SER A 57 -0.67 -6.04 5.97
CA SER A 57 -1.39 -7.31 5.97
C SER A 57 -2.00 -7.66 7.33
N LYS A 58 -1.25 -7.48 8.42
CA LYS A 58 -1.72 -7.76 9.78
C LYS A 58 -2.87 -6.85 10.19
N THR A 59 -2.86 -5.61 9.71
CA THR A 59 -3.92 -4.64 10.00
C THR A 59 -5.10 -4.71 9.03
N GLY A 60 -5.12 -5.69 8.12
CA GLY A 60 -6.22 -5.90 7.18
C GLY A 60 -6.36 -4.83 6.09
N ARG A 61 -5.32 -4.00 5.89
CA ARG A 61 -5.31 -2.88 4.94
C ARG A 61 -4.87 -3.27 3.53
N ALA A 62 -4.04 -4.31 3.41
CA ALA A 62 -3.58 -4.88 2.15
C ALA A 62 -3.34 -6.38 2.31
N LEU A 63 -3.04 -7.08 1.21
CA LEU A 63 -2.47 -8.43 1.28
C LEU A 63 -0.95 -8.37 1.14
N SER A 64 -0.27 -9.37 1.69
CA SER A 64 1.13 -9.65 1.43
C SER A 64 1.33 -11.14 1.18
N THR A 65 2.29 -11.46 0.31
CA THR A 65 2.75 -12.81 -0.01
C THR A 65 4.25 -12.79 -0.35
N THR A 66 4.87 -13.96 -0.39
CA THR A 66 6.22 -14.13 -0.96
C THR A 66 6.12 -14.49 -2.45
N GLU A 67 7.24 -14.83 -3.09
CA GLU A 67 7.24 -15.29 -4.49
C GLU A 67 6.79 -16.76 -4.64
N ASP A 68 6.17 -17.34 -3.61
CA ASP A 68 5.56 -18.66 -3.69
C ASP A 68 4.30 -18.62 -4.58
N LYS A 69 4.28 -19.46 -5.62
CA LYS A 69 3.22 -19.47 -6.62
C LYS A 69 1.86 -19.85 -6.03
N ASN A 70 1.82 -20.76 -5.08
CA ASN A 70 0.57 -21.25 -4.52
C ASN A 70 -0.07 -20.18 -3.62
N ASP A 71 0.72 -19.56 -2.73
CA ASP A 71 0.24 -18.46 -1.89
C ASP A 71 -0.18 -17.26 -2.75
N LEU A 72 0.57 -16.92 -3.80
CA LEU A 72 0.22 -15.85 -4.74
C LEU A 72 -1.19 -16.06 -5.33
N MET A 73 -1.50 -17.26 -5.82
CA MET A 73 -2.82 -17.56 -6.39
C MET A 73 -3.94 -17.43 -5.35
N VAL A 74 -3.73 -17.96 -4.14
CA VAL A 74 -4.70 -17.84 -3.04
C VAL A 74 -4.96 -16.37 -2.71
N LYS A 75 -3.91 -15.54 -2.68
CA LYS A 75 -4.01 -14.12 -2.33
C LYS A 75 -4.65 -13.30 -3.44
N LEU A 76 -4.39 -13.60 -4.71
CA LEU A 76 -5.04 -12.94 -5.84
C LEU A 76 -6.56 -13.15 -5.84
N ASN A 77 -7.02 -14.36 -5.50
CA ASN A 77 -8.44 -14.64 -5.36
C ASN A 77 -9.07 -13.81 -4.22
N ARG A 78 -8.38 -13.68 -3.08
CA ARG A 78 -8.83 -12.88 -1.94
C ARG A 78 -8.78 -11.38 -2.18
N LEU A 79 -7.93 -10.90 -3.09
CA LEU A 79 -7.76 -9.48 -3.37
C LEU A 79 -9.06 -8.82 -3.88
N GLY A 80 -9.94 -9.60 -4.53
CA GLY A 80 -11.21 -9.09 -5.06
C GLY A 80 -12.22 -8.65 -3.99
N ILE A 81 -12.18 -9.25 -2.81
CA ILE A 81 -13.13 -9.00 -1.71
C ILE A 81 -12.57 -8.06 -0.64
N MET A 82 -11.30 -7.67 -0.74
CA MET A 82 -10.69 -6.78 0.23
C MET A 82 -11.21 -5.35 0.13
N ARG A 83 -11.13 -4.65 1.26
CA ARG A 83 -11.30 -3.21 1.30
C ARG A 83 -10.08 -2.53 0.64
N PRO A 84 -10.27 -1.40 -0.05
CA PRO A 84 -9.17 -0.58 -0.50
C PRO A 84 -8.21 -0.19 0.63
N LEU A 85 -6.93 -0.04 0.31
CA LEU A 85 -5.92 0.48 1.21
C LEU A 85 -6.25 1.93 1.57
N VAL A 86 -6.33 2.22 2.86
CA VAL A 86 -6.52 3.57 3.42
C VAL A 86 -5.58 3.73 4.62
N LEU A 87 -4.90 4.88 4.67
CA LEU A 87 -4.00 5.27 5.76
C LEU A 87 -4.57 6.53 6.42
N GLU A 88 -5.42 6.36 7.42
CA GLU A 88 -5.88 7.48 8.25
C GLU A 88 -4.89 7.73 9.39
N ASN A 89 -4.45 8.98 9.56
CA ASN A 89 -3.64 9.39 10.72
C ASN A 89 -4.28 10.59 11.43
N ASN A 90 -5.44 10.34 12.03
CA ASN A 90 -6.18 11.34 12.79
C ASN A 90 -5.44 11.77 14.08
N ARG A 91 -4.46 10.97 14.53
CA ARG A 91 -3.69 11.26 15.74
C ARG A 91 -2.65 12.36 15.52
N LEU A 92 -1.95 12.36 14.40
CA LEU A 92 -0.96 13.42 14.13
C LEU A 92 -1.65 14.78 13.99
N GLU A 93 -2.73 14.84 13.22
CA GLU A 93 -3.53 16.06 13.07
C GLU A 93 -4.04 16.55 14.43
N PHE A 94 -4.56 15.64 15.26
CA PHE A 94 -4.96 15.97 16.63
C PHE A 94 -3.81 16.52 17.49
N LEU A 95 -2.64 15.87 17.46
CA LEU A 95 -1.47 16.28 18.25
C LEU A 95 -0.90 17.63 17.78
N VAL A 96 -0.85 17.86 16.47
CA VAL A 96 -0.43 19.16 15.89
C VAL A 96 -1.40 20.24 16.32
N ASN A 97 -2.70 20.01 16.21
CA ASN A 97 -3.73 20.96 16.65
C ASN A 97 -3.64 21.24 18.16
N GLN A 98 -3.33 20.23 18.99
CA GLN A 98 -3.10 20.42 20.43
C GLN A 98 -1.86 21.28 20.71
N ALA A 99 -0.75 21.03 20.02
CA ALA A 99 0.48 21.81 20.18
C ALA A 99 0.28 23.27 19.77
N LEU A 100 -0.37 23.51 18.62
CA LEU A 100 -0.67 24.85 18.12
C LEU A 100 -1.56 25.65 19.09
N LYS A 101 -2.51 24.99 19.77
CA LYS A 101 -3.33 25.63 20.80
C LYS A 101 -2.55 26.09 22.03
N LYS A 102 -1.42 25.46 22.35
CA LYS A 102 -0.55 25.85 23.48
C LYS A 102 0.41 27.00 23.15
N LEU A 103 0.54 27.35 21.87
CA LEU A 103 1.38 28.44 21.38
C LEU A 103 0.61 29.77 21.23
N LYS A 104 -0.72 29.75 21.41
CA LYS A 104 -1.58 30.93 21.52
C LYS A 104 -1.86 31.21 22.98
#